data_AF-A0A660N484-F1
#
_entry.id   AF-A0A660N484-F1
#
_cell.length_a   1.000
_cell.length_b   1.000
_cell.length_c   1.000
_cell.angle_alpha   90.00
_cell.angle_beta   90.00
_cell.angle_gamma   90.00
#
_symmetry.space_group_name_H-M   'P 1'
#
loop_
_entity.id
_entity.type
_entity.pdbx_description
1 polymer ?
#
loop_
_entity_poly.entity_id
_entity_poly.type
_entity_poly.pdbx_seq_one_letter_code
_entity_poly.pdbx_strand_id
1 'polypeptide(L)' 'MNTPRVTPIDRPKLVLPNGADKLLLHSCCAPCSGEVMEALLASGIDYTIYFYNPNIHPLKEYEIRKNENIRFAEQHG' A
#
# COMPACT_ATOMS: atom_id res chain seq x y z
N MET A 1 19.00 -5.28 -7.80
CA MET A 1 17.58 -5.24 -7.38
C MET A 1 17.53 -4.43 -6.10
N ASN A 2 16.90 -3.26 -6.10
CA ASN A 2 16.81 -2.41 -4.91
C ASN A 2 15.83 -3.06 -3.93
N THR A 3 16.29 -3.42 -2.74
CA THR A 3 15.40 -3.81 -1.65
C THR A 3 14.52 -2.61 -1.29
N PRO A 4 13.18 -2.76 -1.23
CA PRO A 4 12.31 -1.66 -0.84
C PRO A 4 12.70 -1.18 0.56
N ARG A 5 12.86 0.15 0.73
CA ARG A 5 13.12 0.74 2.04
C ARG A 5 11.85 0.68 2.87
N VAL A 6 11.78 -0.26 3.79
CA VAL A 6 10.70 -0.38 4.79
C VAL A 6 11.24 -0.06 6.19
N THR A 7 10.35 0.19 7.15
CA THR A 7 10.71 0.38 8.55
C THR A 7 11.44 -0.87 9.09
N PRO A 8 12.60 -0.71 9.78
CA PRO A 8 13.46 -1.83 10.18
C PRO A 8 12.93 -2.52 11.46
N ILE A 9 11.78 -3.17 11.33
CA ILE A 9 11.17 -4.00 12.38
C ILE A 9 11.06 -5.45 11.89
N ASP A 10 10.99 -6.40 12.84
CA ASP A 10 10.73 -7.80 12.50
C ASP A 10 9.26 -7.97 12.07
N ARG A 11 9.05 -8.45 10.85
CA ARG A 11 7.73 -8.59 10.21
C ARG A 11 7.52 -10.05 9.84
N PRO A 12 6.37 -10.68 10.19
CA PRO A 12 6.06 -12.01 9.70
C PRO A 12 5.97 -11.99 8.17
N LYS A 13 6.53 -13.03 7.51
CA LYS A 13 6.42 -13.18 6.06
C LYS A 13 4.99 -13.58 5.68
N LEU A 14 4.35 -12.74 4.88
CA LEU A 14 3.02 -13.00 4.35
C LEU A 14 3.09 -13.86 3.10
N VAL A 15 2.09 -14.71 2.91
CA VAL A 15 1.87 -15.52 1.71
C VAL A 15 0.44 -15.34 1.24
N LEU A 16 0.23 -15.25 -0.06
CA LEU A 16 -1.11 -15.14 -0.61
C LEU A 16 -1.81 -16.51 -0.61
N PRO A 17 -3.13 -16.54 -0.34
CA PRO A 17 -3.89 -17.78 -0.39
C PRO A 17 -3.97 -18.33 -1.83
N ASN A 18 -4.24 -19.62 -1.95
CA ASN A 18 -4.51 -20.30 -3.23
C ASN A 18 -3.38 -20.23 -4.27
N GLY A 19 -2.12 -19.97 -3.85
CA GLY A 19 -1.00 -19.83 -4.77
C GLY A 19 -1.12 -18.62 -5.70
N ALA A 20 -1.82 -17.56 -5.27
CA ALA A 20 -1.90 -16.32 -6.04
C ALA A 20 -0.57 -15.56 -6.03
N ASP A 21 -0.29 -14.86 -7.12
CA ASP A 21 0.97 -14.11 -7.30
C ASP A 21 0.79 -12.58 -7.20
N LYS A 22 -0.46 -12.09 -7.23
CA LYS A 22 -0.79 -10.66 -7.23
C LYS A 22 -1.89 -10.32 -6.25
N LEU A 23 -1.79 -9.15 -5.64
CA LEU A 23 -2.77 -8.63 -4.68
C LEU A 23 -3.34 -7.28 -5.15
N LEU A 24 -4.66 -7.10 -5.02
CA LEU A 24 -5.30 -5.79 -5.17
C LEU A 24 -5.62 -5.24 -3.78
N LEU A 25 -4.97 -4.15 -3.39
CA LEU A 25 -5.14 -3.50 -2.09
C LEU A 25 -6.12 -2.34 -2.20
N HIS A 26 -7.29 -2.46 -1.59
CA HIS A 26 -8.17 -1.31 -1.40
C HIS A 26 -7.63 -0.40 -0.30
N SER A 27 -7.26 0.83 -0.65
CA SER A 27 -6.86 1.87 0.29
C SER A 27 -7.94 2.94 0.40
N CYS A 28 -8.49 3.13 1.60
CA CYS A 28 -9.47 4.19 1.89
C CYS A 28 -8.87 5.38 2.64
N CYS A 29 -7.63 5.26 3.12
CA CYS A 29 -6.94 6.26 3.94
C CYS A 29 -5.42 6.06 3.85
N ALA A 30 -4.68 7.06 3.36
CA ALA A 30 -3.24 6.97 3.12
C ALA A 30 -2.38 6.56 4.33
N PRO A 31 -2.53 7.16 5.54
CA PRO A 31 -1.71 6.75 6.68
C PRO A 31 -2.05 5.34 7.20
N CYS A 32 -3.30 4.90 7.06
CA CYS A 32 -3.73 3.60 7.60
C CYS A 32 -3.23 2.43 6.73
N SER A 33 -3.09 2.64 5.42
CA SER A 33 -2.63 1.62 4.49
C SER A 33 -1.12 1.48 4.44
N GLY A 34 -0.35 2.47 4.92
CA GLY A 34 1.12 2.46 4.84
C GLY A 34 1.78 1.24 5.50
N GLU A 35 1.33 0.87 6.70
CA GLU A 35 1.88 -0.31 7.40
C GLU A 35 1.57 -1.62 6.66
N VAL A 36 0.38 -1.73 6.06
CA VAL A 36 0.01 -2.89 5.22
C VAL A 36 0.89 -2.94 3.96
N MET A 37 1.09 -1.80 3.30
CA MET A 37 1.95 -1.68 2.12
C MET A 37 3.41 -2.06 2.44
N GLU A 38 3.95 -1.60 3.56
CA GLU A 38 5.30 -2.00 4.01
C GLU A 38 5.38 -3.51 4.28
N ALA A 39 4.36 -4.12 4.90
CA ALA A 39 4.34 -5.56 5.15
C ALA A 39 4.30 -6.38 3.85
N LEU A 40 3.55 -5.92 2.84
CA LEU A 40 3.50 -6.53 1.51
C LEU A 40 4.85 -6.41 0.79
N LEU A 41 5.47 -5.22 0.79
CA LEU A 41 6.81 -4.98 0.25
C LEU A 41 7.87 -5.84 0.93
N ALA A 42 7.88 -5.87 2.27
CA ALA A 42 8.80 -6.68 3.06
C ALA A 42 8.61 -8.18 2.79
N SER A 43 7.40 -8.61 2.42
CA SER A 43 7.10 -9.99 2.03
C SER A 43 7.40 -10.29 0.56
N GLY A 44 7.76 -9.29 -0.25
CA GLY A 44 8.03 -9.44 -1.68
C GLY A 44 6.77 -9.72 -2.51
N ILE A 45 5.60 -9.31 -2.03
CA ILE A 45 4.31 -9.50 -2.71
C ILE A 45 4.12 -8.38 -3.73
N ASP A 46 3.83 -8.74 -4.98
CA ASP A 46 3.40 -7.80 -6.02
C ASP A 46 1.95 -7.37 -5.74
N TYR A 47 1.71 -6.06 -5.63
CA TYR A 47 0.39 -5.52 -5.34
C TYR A 47 0.08 -4.21 -6.08
N THR A 48 -1.21 -4.02 -6.35
CA THR A 48 -1.77 -2.81 -6.96
C THR A 48 -2.65 -2.08 -5.95
N ILE A 49 -2.58 -0.76 -5.90
CA ILE A 49 -3.42 0.06 -5.02
C ILE A 49 -4.69 0.49 -5.77
N TYR A 50 -5.85 0.20 -5.18
CA TYR A 50 -7.14 0.78 -5.55
C TYR A 50 -7.55 1.79 -4.48
N PHE A 51 -7.47 3.09 -4.79
CA PHE A 51 -7.90 4.15 -3.88
C PHE A 51 -9.35 4.56 -4.14
N TYR A 52 -10.23 4.34 -3.17
CA TYR A 52 -11.63 4.76 -3.27
C TYR A 52 -12.29 4.91 -1.90
N ASN A 53 -12.89 6.07 -1.64
CA ASN A 53 -13.80 6.29 -0.51
C ASN A 53 -14.65 7.54 -0.78
N PRO A 54 -15.93 7.38 -1.19
CA PRO A 54 -16.77 8.51 -1.61
C PRO A 54 -17.20 9.39 -0.43
N ASN A 55 -17.01 8.95 0.81
CA ASN A 55 -17.40 9.68 2.01
C ASN A 55 -16.33 10.69 2.48
N ILE A 56 -15.19 10.79 1.78
CA ILE A 56 -14.14 11.76 2.12
C ILE A 56 -14.57 13.13 1.58
N HIS A 57 -14.89 14.02 2.51
CA HIS A 57 -15.21 15.41 2.22
C HIS A 57 -14.36 16.36 3.07
N PRO A 58 -14.00 17.54 2.54
CA PRO A 58 -14.25 18.02 1.17
C PRO A 58 -13.34 17.33 0.13
N LEU A 59 -13.59 17.55 -1.17
CA LEU A 59 -12.79 16.99 -2.29
C LEU A 59 -11.27 17.16 -2.10
N LYS A 60 -10.85 18.29 -1.53
CA LYS A 60 -9.44 18.55 -1.24
C LYS A 60 -8.80 17.47 -0.35
N GLU A 61 -9.52 16.97 0.64
CA GLU A 61 -9.04 15.89 1.52
C GLU A 61 -8.91 14.55 0.76
N TYR A 62 -9.86 14.26 -0.14
CA TYR A 62 -9.80 13.08 -1.02
C TYR A 62 -8.54 13.13 -1.88
N GLU A 63 -8.27 14.28 -2.51
CA GLU A 63 -7.09 14.48 -3.36
C GLU A 63 -5.78 14.36 -2.58
N ILE A 64 -5.68 14.93 -1.37
CA ILE A 64 -4.50 14.78 -0.51
C ILE A 64 -4.22 13.30 -0.22
N ARG A 65 -5.25 12.55 0.19
CA ARG A 65 -5.10 11.11 0.51
C ARG A 65 -4.78 10.28 -0.74
N LYS A 66 -5.38 10.59 -1.88
CA LYS A 66 -5.08 9.93 -3.16
C LYS A 66 -3.62 10.16 -3.56
N ASN A 67 -3.17 11.42 -3.51
CA ASN A 67 -1.82 11.80 -3.91
C ASN A 67 -0.76 11.20 -2.98
N GLU A 68 -1.04 11.02 -1.69
CA GLU A 68 -0.13 10.34 -0.78
C GLU A 68 0.03 8.85 -1.10
N ASN A 69 -1.04 8.16 -1.52
CA ASN A 69 -0.94 6.78 -2.01
C ASN A 69 -0.09 6.69 -3.29
N ILE A 70 -0.25 7.65 -4.21
CA ILE A 70 0.55 7.73 -5.45
C ILE A 70 2.03 7.95 -5.10
N ARG A 71 2.33 8.94 -4.25
CA ARG A 71 3.69 9.23 -3.79
C ARG A 71 4.35 8.02 -3.14
N PHE A 72 3.62 7.28 -2.31
CA PHE A 72 4.13 6.05 -1.69
C PHE A 72 4.44 4.98 -2.74
N ALA A 73 3.55 4.77 -3.71
CA ALA A 73 3.75 3.80 -4.78
C ALA A 73 4.97 4.14 -5.65
N GLU A 74 5.13 5.40 -6.04
CA GLU A 74 6.29 5.88 -6.82
C GLU A 74 7.62 5.71 -6.08
N GLN A 75 7.60 5.77 -4.75
CA GLN A 75 8.80 5.61 -3.92
C GLN A 75 9.25 4.15 -3.78
N HIS A 76 8.34 3.18 -3.92
CA HIS A 76 8.58 1.76 -3.58
C HIS A 76 8.32 0.76 -4.72
N GLY A 77 7.77 1.21 -5.85
CA GLY A 77 7.53 0.41 -7.06
C GLY A 77 8.68 0.41 -8.05
#